data_AF-A0A5A9EMZ4-F1
#
_entry.id   AF-A0A5A9EMZ4-F1
#
_cell.length_a   1.000
_cell.length_b   1.000
_cell.length_c   1.000
_cell.angle_alpha   90.00
_cell.angle_beta   90.00
_cell.angle_gamma   90.00
#
_symmetry.space_group_name_H-M   'P 1'
#
loop_
_entity.id
_entity.type
_entity.pdbx_description
1 polymer ?
#
loop_
_entity_poly.entity_id
_entity_poly.type
_entity_poly.pdbx_seq_one_letter_code
_entity_poly.pdbx_strand_id
1 'polypeptide(L)' 'MPAKRAAHPREVAEAAVWLCSDRASYVYGHMLVVDGGMTIGGFEPA' A
#
# COMPACT_ATOMS: atom_id res chain seq x y z
N MET A 1 -11.41 -5.73 4.84
CA MET A 1 -10.14 -5.03 5.08
C MET A 1 -9.38 -5.64 6.25
N PRO A 2 -8.29 -6.39 6.02
CA PRO A 2 -7.37 -6.83 7.08
C PRO A 2 -6.96 -5.72 8.05
N ALA A 3 -6.66 -4.52 7.55
CA ALA A 3 -6.26 -3.38 8.39
C ALA A 3 -7.39 -2.80 9.26
N LYS A 4 -8.67 -3.09 8.95
CA LYS A 4 -9.87 -2.59 9.66
C LYS A 4 -9.96 -1.05 9.83
N ARG A 5 -9.22 -0.29 9.03
CA ARG A 5 -9.27 1.18 9.01
C ARG A 5 -8.81 1.72 7.66
N ALA A 6 -9.11 2.99 7.41
CA ALA A 6 -8.46 3.73 6.34
C ALA A 6 -6.97 3.98 6.65
N ALA A 7 -6.16 4.07 5.60
CA ALA A 7 -4.78 4.52 5.72
C ALA A 7 -4.75 6.01 6.08
N HIS A 8 -3.81 6.39 6.95
CA HIS A 8 -3.44 7.78 7.13
C HIS A 8 -2.63 8.24 5.90
N PRO A 9 -2.76 9.49 5.41
CA PRO A 9 -2.05 9.96 4.21
C PRO A 9 -0.54 9.73 4.24
N ARG A 10 0.08 9.84 5.43
CA ARG A 10 1.50 9.55 5.60
C ARG A 10 1.88 8.10 5.25
N GLU A 11 1.03 7.12 5.53
CA GLU A 11 1.34 5.72 5.23
C GLU A 11 1.46 5.47 3.72
N VAL A 12 0.64 6.16 2.93
CA VAL A 12 0.74 6.12 1.46
C VAL A 12 2.00 6.87 0.98
N ALA A 13 2.29 8.02 1.60
CA ALA A 13 3.47 8.82 1.25
C ALA A 13 4.79 8.07 1.52
N GLU A 14 4.90 7.34 2.64
CA GLU A 14 6.08 6.54 2.95
C GLU A 14 6.34 5.45 1.91
N ALA A 15 5.28 4.81 1.38
CA ALA A 15 5.43 3.84 0.30
C ALA A 15 5.94 4.49 -1.00
N ALA A 16 5.45 5.69 -1.33
CA ALA A 16 5.94 6.45 -2.46
C ALA A 16 7.42 6.88 -2.27
N VAL A 17 7.78 7.37 -1.08
CA VAL A 17 9.17 7.73 -0.74
C VAL A 17 10.09 6.51 -0.83
N TRP A 18 9.64 5.35 -0.36
CA TRP A 18 10.41 4.11 -0.49
C TRP A 18 10.64 3.74 -1.96
N LEU A 19 9.62 3.84 -2.82
CA LEU A 19 9.76 3.61 -4.26
C LEU A 19 10.75 4.57 -4.94
N CYS A 20 10.88 5.80 -4.43
CA CYS A 20 11.85 6.77 -4.92
C CYS A 20 13.25 6.62 -4.33
N SER A 21 13.46 5.68 -3.41
CA SER A 21 14.75 5.47 -2.74
C SER A 21 15.61 4.40 -3.43
N ASP A 22 16.90 4.38 -3.13
CA ASP A 22 17.85 3.36 -3.62
C ASP A 22 17.44 1.92 -3.23
N ARG A 23 16.61 1.78 -2.18
CA ARG A 23 16.10 0.47 -1.73
C ARG A 23 15.16 -0.17 -2.74
N ALA A 24 14.56 0.62 -3.63
CA ALA A 24 13.68 0.16 -4.70
C ALA A 24 14.40 0.14 -6.07
N SER A 25 15.74 0.17 -6.11
CA SER A 25 16.56 0.31 -7.33
C SER A 25 16.34 -0.76 -8.42
N TYR A 26 15.65 -1.87 -8.09
CA TYR A 26 15.29 -2.93 -9.04
C TYR A 26 13.78 -3.16 -9.18
N VAL A 27 12.95 -2.27 -8.63
CA VAL A 27 11.49 -2.37 -8.70
C VAL A 27 11.00 -1.51 -9.86
N TYR A 28 10.72 -2.16 -10.99
CA TYR A 28 10.22 -1.53 -12.20
C TYR A 28 8.93 -2.18 -12.68
N GLY A 29 8.03 -1.39 -13.27
CA GLY A 29 6.78 -1.89 -13.86
C GLY A 29 5.78 -2.52 -12.87
N HIS A 30 6.03 -2.36 -11.56
CA HIS A 30 5.21 -2.96 -10.51
C HIS A 30 4.21 -1.96 -9.93
N MET A 31 3.01 -2.44 -9.60
CA MET A 31 2.01 -1.67 -8.86
C MET A 31 2.05 -2.06 -7.38
N LEU A 32 2.62 -1.20 -6.54
CA LEU A 32 2.57 -1.38 -5.08
C LEU A 32 1.21 -0.91 -4.55
N VAL A 33 0.37 -1.85 -4.15
CA VAL A 33 -0.97 -1.56 -3.60
C VAL A 33 -0.87 -1.28 -2.10
N VAL A 34 -1.36 -0.10 -1.67
CA VAL A 34 -1.36 0.35 -0.27
C VAL A 34 -2.78 0.66 0.18
N ASP A 35 -3.55 -0.38 0.50
CA ASP A 35 -5.00 -0.26 0.72
C ASP A 35 -5.53 -1.02 1.95
N GLY A 36 -4.62 -1.45 2.84
CA GLY A 36 -4.98 -2.22 4.03
C GLY A 36 -5.57 -3.60 3.73
N GLY A 37 -5.31 -4.16 2.53
CA GLY A 37 -5.75 -5.47 2.07
C GLY A 37 -7.15 -5.49 1.45
N MET A 38 -7.66 -4.33 0.99
CA MET A 38 -8.95 -4.24 0.28
C MET A 38 -8.96 -5.06 -1.00
N THR A 39 -7.90 -4.97 -1.80
CA THR A 39 -7.81 -5.57 -3.14
C THR A 39 -7.87 -7.10 -3.09
N ILE A 40 -7.40 -7.72 -2.01
CA ILE A 40 -7.32 -9.19 -1.87
C ILE A 40 -8.51 -9.81 -1.13
N GLY A 41 -9.12 -9.10 -0.17
CA GLY A 41 -10.11 -9.66 0.74
C GLY A 41 -11.46 -8.94 0.75
N GLY A 42 -11.58 -7.82 0.03
CA GLY A 42 -12.78 -7.00 0.01
C GLY A 42 -13.19 -6.46 1.39
N PHE A 43 -14.36 -5.84 1.44
CA PHE A 43 -15.08 -5.56 2.68
C PHE A 43 -15.95 -6.78 2.97
N GLU A 44 -15.59 -7.59 3.97
CA GLU A 44 -16.59 -8.48 4.57
C GLU A 44 -17.51 -7.59 5.42
N PRO A 45 -18.81 -7.47 5.08
CA PRO A 45 -19.76 -6.89 5.99
C PRO A 45 -19.83 -7.82 7.21
N ALA A 46 -19.60 -7.27 8.40
CA ALA A 46 -20.08 -7.90 9.62
C ALA A 46 -21.62 -7.90 9.62
#